data_AF-A0A0J0BTQ0-F1
#
_entry.id   AF-A0A0J0BTQ0-F1
#
_cell.length_a   1.000
_cell.length_b   1.000
_cell.length_c   1.000
_cell.angle_alpha   90.00
_cell.angle_beta   90.00
_cell.angle_gamma   90.00
#
_symmetry.space_group_name_H-M   'P 1'
#
loop_
_entity.id
_entity.type
_entity.pdbx_description
1 polymer ?
#
loop_
_entity_poly.entity_id
_entity_poly.type
_entity_poly.pdbx_seq_one_letter_code
_entity_poly.pdbx_strand_id
1 'polypeptide(L)'
;MAQTQENEQDLGEPQFAYHAVVEPIFIVGVMIASCYFNRLRNFSIIPSSKSADQGLLGQSKLEPWDEEDVHDETERLNLADAASPTDTHPPKKRTCCGTVVHTPNSSRYAKYYHSRFIQKFPFLVEMFYWAVNLLFYVGVKSASELIAATDGVWQTAENHGKAVLWFEHEGPFSWLFPLREIDVQSFFRNDHQTMLTILNRAYSLIHIPVTVSFLAWYYYAAPTHAQFAEARRMMTLTNLFSFVVFTTYPCMPPRLLPEEYGFFDTVRREDAESIYATNKFFNQLAAFPSLHFGYSFCIGTVLLYHSGLFRRRLAPREKRMSKAWQVFFVALSILYPAFVLTIIVATANHYWLDALAATGVVLVAWLSNRMLLGLLPLEDLFLWCVKLEKPFPTTGNRGGK
;
A
#
# COMPACT_ATOMS: atom_id res chain seq x y z
N MET A 1 -0.01 3.91 -58.58
CA MET A 1 0.04 2.67 -57.79
C MET A 1 1.45 2.51 -57.24
N ALA A 2 1.63 2.87 -55.96
CA ALA A 2 2.77 2.45 -55.17
C ALA A 2 2.27 2.47 -53.72
N GLN A 3 1.86 1.30 -53.22
CA GLN A 3 1.52 1.09 -51.82
C GLN A 3 2.84 1.05 -51.04
N THR A 4 3.05 2.01 -50.15
CA THR A 4 4.02 1.92 -49.07
C THR A 4 3.55 0.81 -48.12
N GLN A 5 4.27 -0.31 -48.09
CA GLN A 5 4.18 -1.30 -47.02
C GLN A 5 4.70 -0.64 -45.74
N GLU A 6 3.79 -0.27 -44.84
CA GLU A 6 4.13 -0.13 -43.43
C GLU A 6 4.55 -1.53 -42.93
N ASN A 7 5.81 -1.66 -42.54
CA ASN A 7 6.26 -2.81 -41.76
C ASN A 7 5.55 -2.73 -40.40
N GLU A 8 4.36 -3.33 -40.30
CA GLU A 8 3.78 -3.72 -39.01
C GLU A 8 4.75 -4.70 -38.37
N GLN A 9 5.55 -4.19 -37.44
CA GLN A 9 6.40 -4.98 -36.58
C GLN A 9 5.46 -5.94 -35.81
N ASP A 10 5.65 -7.25 -35.96
CA ASP A 10 4.88 -8.28 -35.24
C ASP A 10 5.24 -8.21 -33.75
N LEU A 11 4.38 -7.54 -32.98
CA LEU A 11 4.59 -7.19 -31.56
C LEU A 11 3.93 -8.19 -30.61
N GLY A 12 3.51 -9.36 -31.11
CA GLY A 12 2.94 -10.44 -30.30
C GLY A 12 1.44 -10.31 -30.06
N GLU A 13 0.82 -11.46 -29.77
CA GLU A 13 -0.63 -11.62 -29.59
C GLU A 13 -1.17 -10.71 -28.46
N PRO A 14 -2.34 -10.08 -28.65
CA PRO A 14 -3.03 -9.31 -27.61
C PRO A 14 -3.30 -10.18 -26.38
N GLN A 15 -3.31 -9.57 -25.18
CA GLN A 15 -3.54 -10.31 -23.94
C GLN A 15 -4.79 -11.20 -24.01
N PHE A 16 -4.66 -12.42 -23.49
CA PHE A 16 -5.79 -13.27 -23.18
C PHE A 16 -6.76 -12.52 -22.26
N ALA A 17 -8.00 -12.32 -22.71
CA ALA A 17 -9.12 -11.70 -21.97
C ALA A 17 -9.39 -12.28 -20.57
N TYR A 18 -8.72 -13.37 -20.17
CA TYR A 18 -8.81 -14.02 -18.87
C TYR A 18 -8.18 -13.22 -17.72
N HIS A 19 -7.21 -12.32 -17.99
CA HIS A 19 -6.66 -11.44 -16.94
C HIS A 19 -7.75 -10.62 -16.24
N ALA A 20 -8.82 -10.28 -16.98
CA ALA A 20 -9.97 -9.57 -16.45
C ALA A 20 -10.76 -10.32 -15.36
N VAL A 21 -10.54 -11.62 -15.26
CA VAL A 21 -11.24 -12.51 -14.33
C VAL A 21 -10.26 -13.06 -13.29
N VAL A 22 -9.01 -13.35 -13.68
CA VAL A 22 -7.99 -13.91 -12.79
C VAL A 22 -7.59 -12.96 -11.70
N GLU A 23 -7.35 -11.69 -12.02
CA GLU A 23 -6.76 -10.75 -11.07
C GLU A 23 -7.66 -10.51 -9.85
N PRO A 24 -8.98 -10.23 -10.02
CA PRO A 24 -9.90 -10.14 -8.88
C PRO A 24 -10.02 -11.45 -8.09
N ILE A 25 -10.08 -12.61 -8.79
CA ILE A 25 -10.17 -13.92 -8.13
C ILE A 25 -8.92 -14.18 -7.29
N PHE A 26 -7.74 -13.84 -7.79
CA PHE A 26 -6.48 -14.00 -7.07
C PHE A 26 -6.46 -13.10 -5.82
N ILE A 27 -6.79 -11.82 -5.96
CA ILE A 27 -6.83 -10.86 -4.84
C ILE A 27 -7.79 -11.36 -3.75
N VAL A 28 -9.01 -11.73 -4.13
CA VAL A 28 -10.02 -12.26 -3.20
C VAL A 28 -9.55 -13.58 -2.58
N GLY A 29 -8.91 -14.45 -3.36
CA GLY A 29 -8.32 -15.69 -2.87
C GLY A 29 -7.26 -15.46 -1.79
N VAL A 30 -6.36 -14.49 -1.99
CA VAL A 30 -5.36 -14.09 -1.00
C VAL A 30 -6.02 -13.52 0.26
N MET A 31 -7.05 -12.68 0.12
CA MET A 31 -7.79 -12.12 1.26
C MET A 31 -8.50 -13.20 2.08
N ILE A 32 -9.18 -14.15 1.43
CA ILE A 32 -9.86 -15.28 2.07
C ILE A 32 -8.84 -16.18 2.77
N ALA A 33 -7.74 -16.51 2.10
CA ALA A 33 -6.66 -17.30 2.69
C ALA A 33 -6.09 -16.60 3.93
N SER A 34 -5.89 -15.29 3.86
CA SER A 34 -5.39 -14.48 4.99
C SER A 34 -6.35 -14.48 6.16
N CYS A 35 -7.66 -14.35 5.92
CA CYS A 35 -8.67 -14.51 6.96
C CYS A 35 -8.61 -15.90 7.59
N TYR A 36 -8.47 -16.95 6.77
CA TYR A 36 -8.37 -18.32 7.27
C TYR A 36 -7.12 -18.55 8.13
N PHE A 37 -5.93 -18.17 7.66
CA PHE A 37 -4.68 -18.42 8.39
C PHE A 37 -4.54 -17.57 9.65
N ASN A 38 -5.04 -16.34 9.63
CA ASN A 38 -4.95 -15.40 10.76
C ASN A 38 -6.14 -15.45 11.72
N ARG A 39 -7.04 -16.43 11.57
CA ARG A 39 -8.23 -16.59 12.43
C ARG A 39 -7.88 -16.99 13.85
N LEU A 40 -8.69 -16.57 14.81
CA LEU A 40 -8.69 -17.14 16.16
C LEU A 40 -9.33 -18.55 16.13
N ARG A 41 -8.52 -19.57 16.40
CA ARG A 41 -8.95 -20.99 16.33
C ARG A 41 -9.86 -21.39 17.49
N ASN A 42 -9.58 -20.90 18.69
CA ASN A 42 -10.28 -21.27 19.93
C ASN A 42 -11.37 -20.26 20.32
N PHE A 43 -12.00 -19.60 19.33
CA PHE A 43 -13.00 -18.56 19.56
C PHE A 43 -14.37 -18.94 18.95
N SER A 44 -15.40 -18.98 19.80
CA SER A 44 -16.80 -19.18 19.37
C SER A 44 -17.43 -17.87 18.90
N ILE A 45 -18.17 -17.90 17.78
CA ILE A 45 -18.95 -16.74 17.33
C ILE A 45 -20.27 -16.66 18.10
N ILE A 46 -20.86 -17.79 18.47
CA ILE A 46 -22.11 -17.84 19.22
C ILE A 46 -21.78 -17.73 20.70
N PRO A 47 -22.34 -16.73 21.42
CA PRO A 47 -22.10 -16.58 22.84
C PRO A 47 -22.61 -17.81 23.60
N SER A 48 -21.71 -18.42 24.37
CA SER A 48 -21.97 -19.56 25.24
C SER A 48 -21.71 -19.13 26.69
N SER A 49 -22.44 -19.72 27.64
CA SER A 49 -22.32 -19.39 29.07
C SER A 49 -21.05 -19.94 29.73
N LYS A 50 -20.25 -20.74 29.01
CA LYS A 50 -18.99 -21.31 29.51
C LYS A 50 -17.91 -20.24 29.58
N SER A 51 -17.17 -20.16 30.69
CA SER A 51 -16.12 -19.14 30.88
C SER A 51 -15.01 -19.22 29.82
N ALA A 52 -14.73 -20.41 29.27
CA ALA A 52 -13.79 -20.61 28.17
C ALA A 52 -14.21 -19.91 26.86
N ASP A 53 -15.51 -19.72 26.61
CA ASP A 53 -16.07 -19.06 25.42
C ASP A 53 -16.17 -17.53 25.57
N GLN A 54 -15.85 -17.01 26.75
CA GLN A 54 -15.75 -15.57 26.97
C GLN A 54 -14.49 -14.97 26.34
N GLY A 55 -13.49 -15.81 26.00
CA GLY A 55 -12.27 -15.42 25.29
C GLY A 55 -11.54 -14.22 25.91
N LEU A 56 -10.56 -13.67 25.21
CA LEU A 56 -9.87 -12.42 25.59
C LEU A 56 -10.82 -11.20 25.80
N LEU A 57 -12.14 -11.33 25.57
CA LEU A 57 -13.10 -10.24 25.75
C LEU A 57 -13.79 -10.27 27.13
N GLY A 58 -13.60 -11.34 27.93
CA GLY A 58 -14.20 -11.51 29.25
C GLY A 58 -13.26 -11.24 30.44
N GLN A 59 -11.97 -11.05 30.21
CA GLN A 59 -11.07 -10.58 31.26
C GLN A 59 -11.19 -9.06 31.35
N SER A 60 -11.74 -8.56 32.45
CA SER A 60 -11.75 -7.16 32.87
C SER A 60 -10.35 -6.53 33.07
N LYS A 61 -9.30 -7.18 32.55
CA LYS A 61 -7.88 -6.85 32.70
C LYS A 61 -7.10 -6.95 31.38
N LEU A 62 -7.77 -7.05 30.23
CA LEU A 62 -7.05 -6.98 28.96
C LEU A 62 -6.91 -5.52 28.55
N GLU A 63 -5.67 -5.06 28.71
CA GLU A 63 -5.17 -3.75 28.33
C GLU A 63 -5.57 -3.41 26.88
N PRO A 64 -6.04 -2.18 26.60
CA PRO A 64 -6.28 -1.73 25.24
C PRO A 64 -5.00 -1.88 24.44
N TRP A 65 -4.96 -2.81 23.49
CA TRP A 65 -3.86 -2.87 22.52
C TRP A 65 -4.09 -1.79 21.49
N ASP A 66 -3.52 -0.62 21.72
CA ASP A 66 -3.63 0.52 20.81
C ASP A 66 -2.38 0.62 19.94
N GLU A 67 -2.53 1.15 18.71
CA GLU A 67 -1.41 1.28 17.76
C GLU A 67 -0.27 2.21 18.26
N GLU A 68 -0.43 2.84 19.43
CA GLU A 68 0.54 3.67 20.14
C GLU A 68 1.57 2.87 20.99
N ASP A 69 1.34 1.57 21.21
CA ASP A 69 1.96 0.77 22.30
C ASP A 69 3.44 0.33 22.14
N VAL A 70 4.31 1.17 21.59
CA VAL A 70 5.74 0.82 21.46
C VAL A 70 6.66 1.59 22.40
N HIS A 71 6.26 2.72 22.99
CA HIS A 71 7.25 3.60 23.65
C HIS A 71 6.93 4.23 25.00
N ASP A 72 5.75 4.07 25.59
CA ASP A 72 5.48 4.74 26.88
C ASP A 72 5.10 3.76 27.99
N GLU A 73 6.10 3.08 28.56
CA GLU A 73 5.94 2.36 29.83
C GLU A 73 5.73 3.32 31.02
N THR A 74 6.03 4.61 30.86
CA THR A 74 6.04 5.59 31.96
C THR A 74 4.64 6.17 32.21
N GLU A 75 3.84 6.37 31.16
CA GLU A 75 2.40 6.70 31.32
C GLU A 75 1.56 5.51 31.84
N ARG A 76 2.02 4.26 31.65
CA ARG A 76 1.29 3.04 32.10
C ARG A 76 1.08 2.96 33.60
N LEU A 77 2.07 3.39 34.39
CA LEU A 77 1.99 3.35 35.87
C LEU A 77 0.99 4.37 36.42
N ASN A 78 0.77 5.49 35.72
CA ASN A 78 -0.14 6.54 36.18
C ASN A 78 -1.63 6.25 35.85
N LEU A 79 -1.92 5.37 34.90
CA LEU A 79 -3.29 5.05 34.44
C LEU A 79 -3.94 3.91 35.24
N ALA A 80 -3.15 2.97 35.78
CA ALA A 80 -3.67 1.91 36.64
C ALA A 80 -4.20 2.46 37.98
N ASP A 81 -3.69 3.61 38.43
CA ASP A 81 -4.06 4.25 39.70
C ASP A 81 -5.29 5.17 39.61
N ALA A 82 -5.86 5.41 38.41
CA ALA A 82 -6.95 6.37 38.20
C ALA A 82 -8.32 5.74 37.87
N ALA A 83 -8.43 4.42 37.74
CA ALA A 83 -9.69 3.75 37.41
C ALA A 83 -10.57 3.54 38.66
N SER A 84 -11.69 4.27 38.73
CA SER A 84 -12.75 3.99 39.72
C SER A 84 -13.36 2.59 39.48
N PRO A 85 -13.54 1.76 40.52
CA PRO A 85 -14.03 0.38 40.39
C PRO A 85 -15.51 0.26 39.95
N THR A 86 -16.21 1.36 39.69
CA THR A 86 -17.67 1.37 39.43
C THR A 86 -18.06 1.48 37.95
N ASP A 87 -17.13 1.80 37.04
CA ASP A 87 -17.47 1.97 35.62
C ASP A 87 -17.08 0.72 34.82
N THR A 88 -18.08 0.01 34.30
CA THR A 88 -17.88 -1.29 33.62
C THR A 88 -17.25 -1.12 32.24
N HIS A 89 -17.32 0.09 31.66
CA HIS A 89 -16.76 0.43 30.35
C HIS A 89 -16.27 1.89 30.32
N PRO A 90 -15.14 2.22 30.96
CA PRO A 90 -14.66 3.60 31.04
C PRO A 90 -14.33 4.17 29.65
N PRO A 91 -14.57 5.46 29.39
CA PRO A 91 -14.27 6.10 28.10
C PRO A 91 -12.77 6.00 27.76
N LYS A 92 -12.46 5.80 26.48
CA LYS A 92 -11.08 5.69 26.00
C LYS A 92 -10.44 7.09 25.96
N LYS A 93 -9.21 7.20 26.42
CA LYS A 93 -8.42 8.43 26.34
C LYS A 93 -7.60 8.39 25.05
N ARG A 94 -7.79 9.38 24.16
CA ARG A 94 -7.05 9.51 22.90
C ARG A 94 -6.30 10.84 22.88
N THR A 95 -5.08 10.86 22.37
CA THR A 95 -4.36 12.11 22.12
C THR A 95 -4.48 12.45 20.64
N CYS A 96 -5.17 13.54 20.32
CA CYS A 96 -5.31 14.04 18.95
C CYS A 96 -4.74 15.45 18.86
N CYS A 97 -3.72 15.63 18.03
CA CYS A 97 -3.08 16.93 17.78
C CYS A 97 -2.67 17.69 19.07
N GLY A 98 -2.16 16.98 20.08
CA GLY A 98 -1.75 17.55 21.36
C GLY A 98 -2.89 17.83 22.35
N THR A 99 -4.14 17.53 21.99
CA THR A 99 -5.30 17.62 22.88
C THR A 99 -5.76 16.22 23.29
N VAL A 100 -6.05 16.04 24.58
CA VAL A 100 -6.65 14.80 25.09
C VAL A 100 -8.15 14.83 24.82
N VAL A 101 -8.62 13.87 24.03
CA VAL A 101 -10.03 13.66 23.68
C VAL A 101 -10.50 12.35 24.30
N HIS A 102 -11.64 12.38 24.98
CA HIS A 102 -12.28 11.17 25.50
C HIS A 102 -13.28 10.64 24.47
N THR A 103 -13.10 9.39 24.05
CA THR A 103 -13.96 8.71 23.08
C THR A 103 -14.78 7.60 23.74
N PRO A 104 -15.97 7.27 23.20
CA PRO A 104 -16.82 6.25 23.77
C PRO A 104 -16.18 4.86 23.65
N ASN A 105 -16.39 4.00 24.66
CA ASN A 105 -15.76 2.68 24.71
C ASN A 105 -16.64 1.60 24.07
N SER A 106 -16.24 1.15 22.88
CA SER A 106 -16.91 0.12 22.08
C SER A 106 -16.97 -1.28 22.72
N SER A 107 -16.23 -1.55 23.80
CA SER A 107 -16.17 -2.87 24.48
C SER A 107 -17.53 -3.38 24.97
N ARG A 108 -18.50 -2.48 25.19
CA ARG A 108 -19.89 -2.86 25.51
C ARG A 108 -20.55 -3.71 24.43
N TYR A 109 -20.10 -3.59 23.17
CA TYR A 109 -20.64 -4.32 22.03
C TYR A 109 -19.87 -5.61 21.73
N ALA A 110 -18.88 -5.99 22.56
CA ALA A 110 -18.04 -7.15 22.29
C ALA A 110 -18.81 -8.49 22.22
N LYS A 111 -19.98 -8.56 22.88
CA LYS A 111 -20.85 -9.74 22.88
C LYS A 111 -21.76 -9.86 21.65
N TYR A 112 -21.87 -8.82 20.82
CA TYR A 112 -22.71 -8.86 19.62
C TYR A 112 -22.17 -9.85 18.58
N TYR A 113 -23.06 -10.46 17.80
CA TYR A 113 -22.69 -11.50 16.83
C TYR A 113 -21.66 -11.00 15.81
N HIS A 114 -21.85 -9.81 15.25
CA HIS A 114 -20.93 -9.21 14.27
C HIS A 114 -19.57 -8.84 14.89
N SER A 115 -19.55 -8.33 16.12
CA SER A 115 -18.29 -8.10 16.88
C SER A 115 -17.52 -9.40 17.08
N ARG A 116 -18.22 -10.49 17.45
CA ARG A 116 -17.60 -11.81 17.60
C ARG A 116 -17.12 -12.39 16.27
N PHE A 117 -17.84 -12.14 15.17
CA PHE A 117 -17.42 -12.56 13.85
C PHE A 117 -16.10 -11.87 13.44
N ILE A 118 -16.00 -10.55 13.60
CA ILE A 118 -14.80 -9.78 13.30
C ILE A 118 -13.65 -10.15 14.26
N GLN A 119 -13.95 -10.42 15.53
CA GLN A 119 -12.96 -10.94 16.48
C GLN A 119 -12.36 -12.28 16.02
N LYS A 120 -13.16 -13.16 15.42
CA LYS A 120 -12.66 -14.43 14.88
C LYS A 120 -11.75 -14.24 13.68
N PHE A 121 -12.00 -13.22 12.86
CA PHE A 121 -11.28 -12.92 11.63
C PHE A 121 -10.73 -11.49 11.65
N PRO A 122 -9.68 -11.21 12.45
CA PRO A 122 -9.19 -9.84 12.65
C PRO A 122 -8.68 -9.17 11.37
N PHE A 123 -8.20 -9.96 10.39
CA PHE A 123 -7.76 -9.46 9.09
C PHE A 123 -8.87 -8.75 8.28
N LEU A 124 -10.15 -8.95 8.63
CA LEU A 124 -11.26 -8.21 8.02
C LEU A 124 -11.16 -6.69 8.23
N VAL A 125 -10.53 -6.25 9.32
CA VAL A 125 -10.26 -4.82 9.57
C VAL A 125 -9.28 -4.26 8.54
N GLU A 126 -8.29 -5.07 8.14
CA GLU A 126 -7.34 -4.66 7.10
C GLU A 126 -8.01 -4.53 5.73
N MET A 127 -8.92 -5.45 5.42
CA MET A 127 -9.75 -5.36 4.22
C MET A 127 -10.63 -4.10 4.23
N PHE A 128 -11.16 -3.72 5.40
CA PHE A 128 -11.92 -2.48 5.55
C PHE A 128 -11.04 -1.24 5.30
N TYR A 129 -9.83 -1.17 5.87
CA TYR A 129 -8.92 -0.06 5.60
C TYR A 129 -8.56 0.05 4.12
N TRP A 130 -8.45 -1.06 3.40
CA TRP A 130 -8.21 -1.05 1.97
C TRP A 130 -9.42 -0.56 1.17
N ALA A 131 -10.63 -0.95 1.58
CA ALA A 131 -11.84 -0.42 0.98
C ALA A 131 -11.92 1.11 1.17
N VAL A 132 -11.54 1.63 2.34
CA VAL A 132 -11.43 3.08 2.58
C VAL A 132 -10.39 3.73 1.67
N ASN A 133 -9.21 3.12 1.51
CA ASN A 133 -8.17 3.63 0.61
C ASN A 133 -8.64 3.62 -0.87
N LEU A 134 -9.35 2.57 -1.28
CA LEU A 134 -9.94 2.49 -2.62
C LEU A 134 -11.02 3.55 -2.83
N LEU A 135 -11.88 3.80 -1.84
CA LEU A 135 -12.88 4.87 -1.89
C LEU A 135 -12.22 6.24 -2.04
N PHE A 136 -11.16 6.50 -1.28
CA PHE A 136 -10.40 7.74 -1.37
C PHE A 136 -9.78 7.91 -2.75
N TYR A 137 -9.18 6.84 -3.29
CA TYR A 137 -8.64 6.83 -4.64
C TYR A 137 -9.69 7.14 -5.71
N VAL A 138 -10.85 6.48 -5.65
CA VAL A 138 -11.96 6.73 -6.59
C VAL A 138 -12.42 8.18 -6.48
N GLY A 139 -12.55 8.72 -5.27
CA GLY A 139 -12.91 10.13 -5.05
C GLY A 139 -11.89 11.11 -5.64
N VAL A 140 -10.60 10.88 -5.41
CA VAL A 140 -9.52 11.70 -5.98
C VAL A 140 -9.53 11.62 -7.49
N LYS A 141 -9.62 10.41 -8.07
CA LYS A 141 -9.68 10.23 -9.52
C LYS A 141 -10.83 11.01 -10.12
N SER A 142 -12.04 10.90 -9.55
CA SER A 142 -13.19 11.67 -10.02
C SER A 142 -12.95 13.17 -9.94
N ALA A 143 -12.30 13.66 -8.87
CA ALA A 143 -11.92 15.08 -8.78
C ALA A 143 -10.89 15.48 -9.84
N SER A 144 -9.85 14.65 -10.07
CA SER A 144 -8.84 14.90 -11.10
C SER A 144 -9.44 14.89 -12.51
N GLU A 145 -10.38 14.00 -12.81
CA GLU A 145 -11.08 13.94 -14.11
C GLU A 145 -11.95 15.18 -14.33
N LEU A 146 -12.63 15.67 -13.29
CA LEU A 146 -13.39 16.91 -13.36
C LEU A 146 -12.49 18.12 -13.65
N ILE A 147 -11.31 18.17 -13.04
CA ILE A 147 -10.31 19.21 -13.31
C ILE A 147 -9.80 19.07 -14.76
N ALA A 148 -9.45 17.84 -15.16
CA ALA A 148 -8.93 17.52 -16.50
C ALA A 148 -9.93 17.73 -17.64
N ALA A 149 -11.24 17.76 -17.35
CA ALA A 149 -12.28 18.13 -18.31
C ALA A 149 -12.27 19.63 -18.66
N THR A 150 -11.46 20.45 -17.98
CA THR A 150 -11.25 21.86 -18.29
C THR A 150 -10.26 22.01 -19.45
N ASP A 151 -10.55 22.92 -20.38
CA ASP A 151 -9.66 23.22 -21.51
C ASP A 151 -8.24 23.59 -21.03
N GLY A 152 -7.21 22.92 -21.57
CA GLY A 152 -5.79 23.26 -21.31
C GLY A 152 -5.03 22.35 -20.33
N VAL A 153 -5.69 21.39 -19.66
CA VAL A 153 -5.00 20.48 -18.73
C VAL A 153 -4.01 19.55 -19.44
N TRP A 154 -4.35 19.06 -20.64
CA TRP A 154 -3.45 18.24 -21.45
C TRP A 154 -2.16 18.96 -21.82
N GLN A 155 -2.27 20.23 -22.25
CA GLN A 155 -1.10 21.05 -22.58
C GLN A 155 -0.26 21.36 -21.33
N THR A 156 -0.91 21.60 -20.19
CA THR A 156 -0.23 21.79 -18.90
C THR A 156 0.54 20.52 -18.50
N ALA A 157 -0.08 19.35 -18.64
CA ALA A 157 0.53 18.06 -18.32
C ALA A 157 1.69 17.71 -19.24
N GLU A 158 1.57 18.03 -20.54
CA GLU A 158 2.67 17.90 -21.50
C GLU A 158 3.85 18.81 -21.11
N ASN A 159 3.59 20.08 -20.78
CA ASN A 159 4.62 21.01 -20.32
C ASN A 159 5.33 20.51 -19.05
N HIS A 160 4.57 19.94 -18.11
CA HIS A 160 5.14 19.31 -16.92
C HIS A 160 6.02 18.10 -17.26
N GLY A 161 5.61 17.24 -18.20
CA GLY A 161 6.42 16.11 -18.67
C GLY A 161 7.72 16.59 -19.34
N LYS A 162 7.65 17.62 -20.19
CA LYS A 162 8.83 18.26 -20.80
C LYS A 162 9.75 18.90 -19.76
N ALA A 163 9.19 19.52 -18.72
CA ALA A 163 9.95 20.10 -17.63
C ALA A 163 10.69 19.03 -16.80
N VAL A 164 10.08 17.86 -16.61
CA VAL A 164 10.74 16.71 -15.97
C VAL A 164 11.94 16.24 -16.79
N LEU A 165 11.76 16.00 -18.10
CA LEU A 165 12.87 15.61 -18.98
C LEU A 165 13.99 16.65 -19.02
N TRP A 166 13.62 17.93 -19.07
CA TRP A 166 14.59 19.02 -19.01
C TRP A 166 15.38 18.97 -17.70
N PHE A 167 14.70 18.78 -16.57
CA PHE A 167 15.37 18.67 -15.26
C PHE A 167 16.33 17.48 -15.19
N GLU A 168 15.92 16.35 -15.75
CA GLU A 168 16.71 15.11 -15.74
C GLU A 168 17.93 15.16 -16.64
N HIS A 169 17.83 15.73 -17.84
CA HIS A 169 18.89 15.56 -18.85
C HIS A 169 19.61 16.85 -19.22
N GLU A 170 18.96 17.99 -19.07
CA GLU A 170 19.46 19.30 -19.50
C GLU A 170 19.70 20.27 -18.32
N GLY A 171 19.18 19.93 -17.14
CA GLY A 171 19.30 20.72 -15.93
C GLY A 171 20.62 20.55 -15.17
N PRO A 172 20.82 21.30 -14.08
CA PRO A 172 22.04 21.23 -13.26
C PRO A 172 22.21 19.88 -12.52
N PHE A 173 21.14 19.08 -12.45
CA PHE A 173 21.11 17.78 -11.79
C PHE A 173 21.24 16.60 -12.75
N SER A 174 21.61 16.84 -14.01
CA SER A 174 21.67 15.78 -15.02
C SER A 174 22.66 14.66 -14.71
N TRP A 175 23.68 14.95 -13.90
CA TRP A 175 24.61 13.95 -13.39
C TRP A 175 23.94 12.87 -12.51
N LEU A 176 22.75 13.11 -11.95
CA LEU A 176 21.96 12.11 -11.22
C LEU A 176 21.29 11.10 -12.14
N PHE A 177 21.09 11.45 -13.42
CA PHE A 177 20.34 10.67 -14.40
C PHE A 177 21.22 10.37 -15.62
N PRO A 178 22.26 9.53 -15.47
CA PRO A 178 23.23 9.28 -16.54
C PRO A 178 22.66 8.52 -17.74
N LEU A 179 21.51 7.85 -17.58
CA LEU A 179 20.86 7.06 -18.60
C LEU A 179 19.54 7.72 -19.00
N ARG A 180 19.31 7.92 -20.30
CA ARG A 180 18.01 8.41 -20.78
C ARG A 180 16.99 7.27 -20.80
N GLU A 181 15.75 7.58 -20.47
CA GLU A 181 14.64 6.63 -20.48
C GLU A 181 14.45 6.02 -21.87
N ILE A 182 14.66 6.81 -22.92
CA ILE A 182 14.60 6.34 -24.32
C ILE A 182 15.67 5.29 -24.64
N ASP A 183 16.87 5.41 -24.06
CA ASP A 183 17.95 4.44 -24.29
C ASP A 183 17.59 3.10 -23.64
N VAL A 184 16.99 3.14 -22.45
CA VAL A 184 16.48 1.95 -21.77
C VAL A 184 15.33 1.32 -22.58
N GLN A 185 14.36 2.12 -23.02
CA GLN A 185 13.24 1.61 -23.80
C GLN A 185 13.71 1.02 -25.15
N SER A 186 14.63 1.68 -25.85
CA SER A 186 15.16 1.21 -27.13
C SER A 186 15.98 -0.08 -26.98
N PHE A 187 16.76 -0.24 -25.90
CA PHE A 187 17.45 -1.49 -25.60
C PHE A 187 16.50 -2.69 -25.48
N PHE A 188 15.35 -2.51 -24.83
CA PHE A 188 14.35 -3.57 -24.71
C PHE A 188 13.58 -3.81 -26.00
N ARG A 189 13.31 -2.77 -26.79
CA ARG A 189 12.59 -2.90 -28.07
C ARG A 189 13.42 -3.52 -29.19
N ASN A 190 14.68 -3.12 -29.33
CA ASN A 190 15.48 -3.51 -30.49
C ASN A 190 16.03 -4.92 -30.33
N ASP A 191 16.57 -5.25 -29.15
CA ASP A 191 17.34 -6.48 -28.94
C ASP A 191 16.61 -7.50 -28.02
N HIS A 192 15.58 -7.08 -27.28
CA HIS A 192 14.99 -7.89 -26.19
C HIS A 192 13.44 -7.86 -26.15
N GLN A 193 12.77 -7.93 -27.30
CA GLN A 193 11.31 -7.82 -27.39
C GLN A 193 10.56 -8.79 -26.45
N THR A 194 11.01 -10.04 -26.30
CA THR A 194 10.42 -11.00 -25.35
C THR A 194 10.48 -10.51 -23.91
N MET A 195 11.58 -9.86 -23.50
CA MET A 195 11.68 -9.28 -22.17
C MET A 195 10.75 -8.09 -22.02
N LEU A 196 10.62 -7.25 -23.06
CA LEU A 196 9.68 -6.13 -23.05
C LEU A 196 8.23 -6.61 -22.83
N THR A 197 7.80 -7.65 -23.52
CA THR A 197 6.48 -8.25 -23.31
C THR A 197 6.30 -8.77 -21.88
N ILE A 198 7.34 -9.37 -21.28
CA ILE A 198 7.32 -9.76 -19.86
C ILE A 198 7.19 -8.53 -18.96
N LEU A 199 7.91 -7.44 -19.24
CA LEU A 199 7.86 -6.21 -18.46
C LEU A 199 6.49 -5.51 -18.58
N ASN A 200 5.90 -5.45 -19.77
CA ASN A 200 4.54 -4.94 -19.99
C ASN A 200 3.51 -5.75 -19.17
N ARG A 201 3.62 -7.09 -19.19
CA ARG A 201 2.76 -7.97 -18.38
C ARG A 201 2.98 -7.77 -16.88
N ALA A 202 4.24 -7.63 -16.47
CA ALA A 202 4.62 -7.41 -15.09
C ALA A 202 4.13 -6.05 -14.56
N TYR A 203 4.19 -5.00 -15.37
CA TYR A 203 3.69 -3.66 -15.04
C TYR A 203 2.24 -3.72 -14.56
N SER A 204 1.40 -4.42 -15.32
CA SER A 204 -0.02 -4.57 -15.02
C SER A 204 -0.30 -5.46 -13.81
N LEU A 205 0.45 -6.55 -13.62
CA LEU A 205 0.14 -7.55 -12.59
C LEU A 205 0.83 -7.32 -11.25
N ILE A 206 1.92 -6.56 -11.20
CA ILE A 206 2.72 -6.47 -9.97
C ILE A 206 2.08 -5.52 -8.96
N HIS A 207 1.49 -4.40 -9.40
CA HIS A 207 1.18 -3.34 -8.46
C HIS A 207 0.17 -3.77 -7.38
N ILE A 208 -1.04 -4.19 -7.76
CA ILE A 208 -2.08 -4.55 -6.79
C ILE A 208 -1.85 -5.96 -6.23
N PRO A 209 -1.82 -7.05 -7.03
CA PRO A 209 -1.65 -8.41 -6.52
C PRO A 209 -0.44 -8.63 -5.59
N VAL A 210 0.74 -8.09 -5.93
CA VAL A 210 1.93 -8.26 -5.08
C VAL A 210 1.81 -7.46 -3.80
N THR A 211 1.29 -6.23 -3.86
CA THR A 211 0.98 -5.44 -2.66
C THR A 211 0.03 -6.17 -1.74
N VAL A 212 -1.04 -6.76 -2.31
CA VAL A 212 -2.03 -7.50 -1.53
C VAL A 212 -1.39 -8.67 -0.82
N SER A 213 -0.63 -9.45 -1.59
CA SER A 213 0.08 -10.64 -1.12
C SER A 213 1.13 -10.28 -0.07
N PHE A 214 1.83 -9.17 -0.24
CA PHE A 214 2.83 -8.68 0.69
C PHE A 214 2.20 -8.29 2.02
N LEU A 215 1.13 -7.49 2.03
CA LEU A 215 0.47 -7.07 3.26
C LEU A 215 -0.21 -8.25 3.97
N ALA A 216 -0.80 -9.19 3.22
CA ALA A 216 -1.31 -10.45 3.76
C ALA A 216 -0.20 -11.28 4.44
N TRP A 217 0.92 -11.45 3.76
CA TRP A 217 2.09 -12.14 4.29
C TRP A 217 2.68 -11.40 5.49
N TYR A 218 2.77 -10.07 5.44
CA TYR A 218 3.38 -9.26 6.49
C TYR A 218 2.47 -9.17 7.72
N TYR A 219 1.15 -9.12 7.56
CA TYR A 219 0.21 -9.24 8.69
C TYR A 219 0.44 -10.54 9.45
N TYR A 220 0.68 -11.63 8.71
CA TYR A 220 1.06 -12.88 9.31
C TYR A 220 2.46 -12.75 9.95
N ALA A 221 3.50 -12.41 9.17
CA ALA A 221 4.92 -12.52 9.49
C ALA A 221 5.49 -11.45 10.43
N ALA A 222 4.81 -10.31 10.57
CA ALA A 222 5.30 -9.19 11.37
C ALA A 222 5.49 -9.61 12.84
N PRO A 223 6.61 -9.19 13.48
CA PRO A 223 6.88 -9.54 14.87
C PRO A 223 5.84 -8.98 15.85
N THR A 224 5.30 -7.81 15.55
CA THR A 224 4.26 -7.14 16.35
C THR A 224 3.20 -6.52 15.44
N HIS A 225 1.99 -6.34 15.96
CA HIS A 225 0.93 -5.65 15.22
C HIS A 225 1.30 -4.18 14.94
N ALA A 226 2.00 -3.52 15.86
CA ALA A 226 2.44 -2.14 15.68
C ALA A 226 3.34 -1.97 14.43
N GLN A 227 4.31 -2.87 14.23
CA GLN A 227 5.17 -2.86 13.05
C GLN A 227 4.40 -3.10 11.74
N PHE A 228 3.42 -4.00 11.76
CA PHE A 228 2.52 -4.17 10.63
C PHE A 228 1.70 -2.90 10.35
N ALA A 229 1.13 -2.29 11.39
CA ALA A 229 0.34 -1.07 11.28
C ALA A 229 1.17 0.12 10.79
N GLU A 230 2.44 0.23 11.21
CA GLU A 230 3.39 1.22 10.66
C GLU A 230 3.58 1.04 9.15
N ALA A 231 3.85 -0.18 8.69
CA ALA A 231 4.00 -0.47 7.26
C ALA A 231 2.71 -0.13 6.49
N ARG A 232 1.55 -0.54 6.99
CA ARG A 232 0.23 -0.21 6.42
C ARG A 232 0.03 1.29 6.30
N ARG A 233 0.20 2.05 7.40
CA ARG A 233 0.01 3.50 7.42
C ARG A 233 0.98 4.21 6.47
N MET A 234 2.22 3.74 6.37
CA MET A 234 3.20 4.28 5.43
C MET A 234 2.72 4.16 3.99
N MET A 235 2.18 2.99 3.60
CA MET A 235 1.64 2.77 2.26
C MET A 235 0.37 3.61 2.01
N THR A 236 -0.53 3.72 2.99
CA THR A 236 -1.72 4.57 2.89
C THR A 236 -1.37 6.05 2.77
N LEU A 237 -0.39 6.54 3.54
CA LEU A 237 0.06 7.93 3.45
C LEU A 237 0.79 8.22 2.14
N THR A 238 1.57 7.26 1.64
CA THR A 238 2.19 7.36 0.30
C THR A 238 1.12 7.57 -0.76
N ASN A 239 0.02 6.81 -0.72
CA ASN A 239 -1.14 7.05 -1.58
C ASN A 239 -1.70 8.46 -1.44
N LEU A 240 -2.00 8.86 -0.20
CA LEU A 240 -2.68 10.12 0.08
C LEU A 240 -1.84 11.31 -0.41
N PHE A 241 -0.53 11.30 -0.18
CA PHE A 241 0.36 12.34 -0.68
C PHE A 241 0.52 12.31 -2.20
N SER A 242 0.69 11.13 -2.82
CA SER A 242 0.74 11.04 -4.28
C SER A 242 -0.55 11.53 -4.93
N PHE A 243 -1.71 11.26 -4.34
CA PHE A 243 -3.01 11.73 -4.81
C PHE A 243 -3.16 13.25 -4.76
N VAL A 244 -2.61 13.90 -3.73
CA VAL A 244 -2.52 15.36 -3.67
C VAL A 244 -1.67 15.89 -4.83
N VAL A 245 -0.53 15.25 -5.11
CA VAL A 245 0.34 15.64 -6.23
C VAL A 245 -0.36 15.42 -7.57
N PHE A 246 -1.00 14.27 -7.81
CA PHE A 246 -1.74 14.00 -9.05
C PHE A 246 -2.84 15.01 -9.34
N THR A 247 -3.46 15.55 -8.30
CA THR A 247 -4.52 16.55 -8.43
C THR A 247 -3.97 17.95 -8.70
N THR A 248 -2.79 18.27 -8.15
CA THR A 248 -2.20 19.63 -8.20
C THR A 248 -1.14 19.80 -9.30
N TYR A 249 -0.54 18.71 -9.75
CA TYR A 249 0.53 18.67 -10.75
C TYR A 249 0.27 17.52 -11.75
N PRO A 250 -0.70 17.68 -12.67
CA PRO A 250 -0.93 16.69 -13.71
C PRO A 250 0.33 16.59 -14.58
N CYS A 251 0.84 15.39 -14.82
CA CYS A 251 2.09 15.17 -15.54
C CYS A 251 1.90 14.07 -16.59
N MET A 252 2.24 14.39 -17.84
CA MET A 252 2.14 13.47 -18.96
C MET A 252 3.25 12.43 -18.90
N PRO A 253 2.94 11.11 -18.94
CA PRO A 253 3.96 10.06 -18.97
C PRO A 253 4.75 10.07 -20.30
N PRO A 254 5.98 9.54 -20.33
CA PRO A 254 6.84 9.60 -21.51
C PRO A 254 6.17 9.01 -22.77
N ARG A 255 5.43 7.90 -22.64
CA ARG A 255 4.72 7.25 -23.76
C ARG A 255 3.65 8.10 -24.45
N LEU A 256 3.19 9.18 -23.83
CA LEU A 256 2.17 10.09 -24.39
C LEU A 256 2.78 11.41 -24.90
N LEU A 257 4.09 11.61 -24.73
CA LEU A 257 4.77 12.79 -25.28
C LEU A 257 4.76 12.79 -26.82
N PRO A 258 4.92 13.97 -27.46
CA PRO A 258 5.03 14.07 -28.90
C PRO A 258 6.13 13.17 -29.49
N GLU A 259 5.90 12.67 -30.71
CA GLU A 259 6.79 11.70 -31.39
C GLU A 259 8.24 12.17 -31.53
N GLU A 260 8.48 13.48 -31.52
CA GLU A 260 9.80 14.12 -31.51
C GLU A 260 10.70 13.69 -30.33
N TYR A 261 10.11 13.23 -29.22
CA TYR A 261 10.84 12.69 -28.07
C TYR A 261 11.15 11.20 -28.20
N GLY A 262 10.63 10.50 -29.22
CA GLY A 262 11.00 9.12 -29.57
C GLY A 262 10.52 8.02 -28.61
N PHE A 263 9.60 8.34 -27.69
CA PHE A 263 8.96 7.36 -26.81
C PHE A 263 7.82 6.61 -27.52
N PHE A 264 7.62 5.35 -27.14
CA PHE A 264 6.59 4.50 -27.74
C PHE A 264 5.67 3.90 -26.68
N ASP A 265 4.37 3.87 -26.96
CA ASP A 265 3.39 3.20 -26.10
C ASP A 265 3.36 1.70 -26.39
N THR A 266 4.16 0.93 -25.63
CA THR A 266 4.25 -0.53 -25.75
C THR A 266 3.11 -1.23 -25.02
N VAL A 267 2.57 -0.61 -23.96
CA VAL A 267 1.57 -1.23 -23.08
C VAL A 267 0.19 -1.29 -23.75
N ARG A 268 -0.25 -0.21 -24.41
CA ARG A 268 -1.53 -0.19 -25.12
C ARG A 268 -1.53 -1.03 -26.40
N ARG A 269 -0.36 -1.20 -27.03
CA ARG A 269 -0.26 -1.97 -28.28
C ARG A 269 -0.28 -3.47 -28.05
N GLU A 270 0.17 -3.96 -26.90
CA GLU A 270 0.14 -5.39 -26.53
C GLU A 270 -1.13 -5.81 -25.76
N ASP A 271 -2.16 -4.95 -25.68
CA ASP A 271 -3.33 -5.10 -24.80
C ASP A 271 -2.93 -5.45 -23.35
N ALA A 272 -1.78 -4.96 -22.90
CA ALA A 272 -1.16 -5.47 -21.69
C ALA A 272 -1.75 -4.93 -20.38
N GLU A 273 -2.74 -4.03 -20.42
CA GLU A 273 -3.27 -3.29 -19.27
C GLU A 273 -4.00 -4.21 -18.26
N SER A 274 -3.69 -4.07 -16.97
CA SER A 274 -4.54 -4.64 -15.91
C SER A 274 -5.93 -3.99 -15.96
N ILE A 275 -6.97 -4.72 -15.56
CA ILE A 275 -8.34 -4.16 -15.42
C ILE A 275 -8.32 -2.95 -14.50
N TYR A 276 -7.56 -3.09 -13.41
CA TYR A 276 -7.44 -2.01 -12.47
C TYR A 276 -6.65 -0.90 -13.10
N ALA A 277 -5.63 -1.18 -13.93
CA ALA A 277 -4.82 -0.22 -14.70
C ALA A 277 -5.52 0.41 -15.94
N THR A 278 -6.72 -0.04 -16.31
CA THR A 278 -7.44 0.44 -17.49
C THR A 278 -7.91 1.90 -17.33
N ASN A 279 -8.09 2.63 -18.45
CA ASN A 279 -8.62 4.01 -18.53
C ASN A 279 -9.86 4.32 -17.68
N LYS A 280 -10.64 3.29 -17.29
CA LYS A 280 -11.82 3.46 -16.42
C LYS A 280 -11.45 3.68 -14.95
N PHE A 281 -10.28 3.22 -14.54
CA PHE A 281 -9.84 3.14 -13.15
C PHE A 281 -8.54 3.90 -12.85
N PHE A 282 -7.68 4.28 -13.81
CA PHE A 282 -6.53 5.17 -13.58
C PHE A 282 -6.55 6.50 -14.36
N ASN A 283 -5.97 7.53 -13.75
CA ASN A 283 -5.75 8.83 -14.36
C ASN A 283 -4.52 8.76 -15.29
N GLN A 284 -4.73 8.98 -16.59
CA GLN A 284 -3.67 8.91 -17.61
C GLN A 284 -2.59 9.99 -17.46
N LEU A 285 -2.90 11.08 -16.76
CA LEU A 285 -1.99 12.21 -16.51
C LEU A 285 -1.38 12.18 -15.11
N ALA A 286 -1.37 11.02 -14.46
CA ALA A 286 -0.81 10.82 -13.12
C ALA A 286 0.54 10.08 -13.15
N ALA A 287 1.48 10.58 -13.96
CA ALA A 287 2.84 10.01 -14.00
C ALA A 287 3.64 10.32 -12.72
N PHE A 288 3.52 11.53 -12.19
CA PHE A 288 4.39 12.04 -11.12
C PHE A 288 3.66 12.19 -9.78
N PRO A 289 4.10 11.56 -8.66
CA PRO A 289 5.17 10.57 -8.52
C PRO A 289 4.72 9.12 -8.83
N SER A 290 5.67 8.22 -9.11
CA SER A 290 5.33 6.83 -9.47
C SER A 290 4.82 6.01 -8.27
N LEU A 291 3.53 5.66 -8.25
CA LEU A 291 2.96 4.77 -7.23
C LEU A 291 3.47 3.32 -7.33
N HIS A 292 3.72 2.83 -8.55
CA HIS A 292 4.33 1.52 -8.77
C HIS A 292 5.64 1.41 -8.01
N PHE A 293 6.55 2.37 -8.25
CA PHE A 293 7.82 2.41 -7.57
C PHE A 293 7.67 2.72 -6.07
N GLY A 294 6.82 3.68 -5.68
CA GLY A 294 6.60 4.02 -4.27
C GLY A 294 6.18 2.82 -3.42
N TYR A 295 5.28 1.97 -3.93
CA TYR A 295 4.87 0.73 -3.25
C TYR A 295 6.00 -0.28 -3.20
N SER A 296 6.72 -0.45 -4.31
CA SER A 296 7.86 -1.37 -4.35
C SER A 296 8.93 -0.96 -3.34
N PHE A 297 9.18 0.34 -3.20
CA PHE A 297 10.13 0.93 -2.25
C PHE A 297 9.65 0.79 -0.80
N CYS A 298 8.35 1.00 -0.54
CA CYS A 298 7.73 0.67 0.76
C CYS A 298 7.95 -0.81 1.12
N ILE A 299 7.69 -1.72 0.18
CA ILE A 299 7.90 -3.16 0.37
C ILE A 299 9.38 -3.44 0.65
N GLY A 300 10.29 -2.86 -0.16
CA GLY A 300 11.73 -3.01 0.02
C GLY A 300 12.20 -2.55 1.41
N THR A 301 11.81 -1.36 1.84
CA THR A 301 12.17 -0.82 3.17
C THR A 301 11.63 -1.69 4.31
N VAL A 302 10.39 -2.19 4.21
CA VAL A 302 9.82 -3.10 5.21
C VAL A 302 10.54 -4.45 5.22
N LEU A 303 10.90 -5.00 4.07
CA LEU A 303 11.69 -6.25 3.98
C LEU A 303 13.10 -6.07 4.55
N LEU A 304 13.73 -4.93 4.28
CA LEU A 304 15.03 -4.58 4.85
C LEU A 304 14.97 -4.50 6.37
N TYR A 305 13.94 -3.85 6.91
CA TYR A 305 13.70 -3.80 8.34
C TYR A 305 13.39 -5.20 8.91
N HIS A 306 12.53 -5.98 8.24
CA HIS A 306 12.14 -7.33 8.64
C HIS A 306 13.35 -8.27 8.72
N SER A 307 14.32 -8.14 7.80
CA SER A 307 15.56 -8.93 7.82
C SER A 307 16.27 -8.90 9.18
N GLY A 308 16.09 -7.83 9.97
CA GLY A 308 16.71 -7.69 11.28
C GLY A 308 18.23 -7.51 11.25
N LEU A 309 18.81 -7.29 10.06
CA LEU A 309 20.25 -7.06 9.87
C LEU A 309 20.71 -5.82 10.64
N PHE A 310 19.94 -4.72 10.54
CA PHE A 310 20.24 -3.44 11.20
C PHE A 310 19.58 -3.28 12.58
N ARG A 311 18.80 -4.27 13.04
CA ARG A 311 18.10 -4.20 14.32
C ARG A 311 19.00 -4.69 15.46
N ARG A 312 19.39 -3.77 16.35
CA ARG A 312 20.16 -4.08 17.57
C ARG A 312 19.30 -4.74 18.65
N ARG A 313 18.05 -4.32 18.77
CA ARG A 313 17.04 -4.91 19.67
C ARG A 313 15.91 -5.48 18.82
N LEU A 314 15.56 -6.72 19.09
CA LEU A 314 14.41 -7.39 18.48
C LEU A 314 13.16 -7.12 19.33
N ALA A 315 11.99 -7.23 18.72
CA ALA A 315 10.74 -7.10 19.45
C ALA A 315 10.61 -8.22 20.50
N PRO A 316 9.80 -8.03 21.56
CA PRO A 316 9.49 -9.09 22.51
C PRO A 316 9.00 -10.34 21.77
N ARG A 317 9.54 -11.52 22.11
CA ARG A 317 9.21 -12.83 21.50
C ARG A 317 9.70 -13.04 20.05
N GLU A 318 10.39 -12.07 19.46
CA GLU A 318 10.98 -12.21 18.13
C GLU A 318 12.29 -13.02 18.20
N LYS A 319 12.38 -14.07 17.38
CA LYS A 319 13.61 -14.86 17.23
C LYS A 319 14.45 -14.30 16.09
N ARG A 320 15.75 -14.18 16.29
CA ARG A 320 16.66 -13.73 15.23
C ARG A 320 16.67 -14.73 14.08
N MET A 321 16.47 -14.23 12.86
CA MET A 321 16.50 -15.06 11.65
C MET A 321 17.90 -15.60 11.40
N SER A 322 18.01 -16.74 10.73
CA SER A 322 19.30 -17.27 10.29
C SER A 322 19.97 -16.33 9.28
N LYS A 323 21.30 -16.38 9.16
CA LYS A 323 22.04 -15.51 8.24
C LYS A 323 21.58 -15.64 6.79
N ALA A 324 21.25 -16.85 6.35
CA ALA A 324 20.71 -17.09 5.01
C ALA A 324 19.40 -16.32 4.77
N TRP A 325 18.46 -16.34 5.73
CA TRP A 325 17.22 -15.58 5.63
C TRP A 325 17.42 -14.06 5.70
N GLN A 326 18.37 -13.59 6.51
CA GLN A 326 18.73 -12.16 6.53
C GLN A 326 19.20 -11.70 5.14
N VAL A 327 20.13 -12.43 4.53
CA VAL A 327 20.64 -12.13 3.19
C VAL A 327 19.54 -12.20 2.14
N PHE A 328 18.66 -13.20 2.21
CA PHE A 328 17.52 -13.33 1.31
C PHE A 328 16.60 -12.10 1.34
N PHE A 329 16.19 -11.64 2.53
CA PHE A 329 15.31 -10.47 2.64
C PHE A 329 16.01 -9.16 2.25
N VAL A 330 17.31 -9.03 2.53
CA VAL A 330 18.11 -7.87 2.07
C VAL A 330 18.22 -7.86 0.54
N ALA A 331 18.50 -9.01 -0.08
CA ALA A 331 18.54 -9.11 -1.54
C ALA A 331 17.18 -8.74 -2.13
N LEU A 332 16.09 -9.30 -1.59
CA LEU A 332 14.73 -8.99 -2.05
C LEU A 332 14.38 -7.50 -1.86
N SER A 333 14.87 -6.87 -0.79
CA SER A 333 14.63 -5.44 -0.53
C SER A 333 15.21 -4.49 -1.57
N ILE A 334 16.23 -4.94 -2.31
CA ILE A 334 16.90 -4.15 -3.35
C ILE A 334 16.40 -4.60 -4.73
N LEU A 335 16.37 -5.91 -4.97
CA LEU A 335 16.02 -6.48 -6.26
C LEU A 335 14.57 -6.18 -6.66
N TYR A 336 13.63 -6.18 -5.71
CA TYR A 336 12.23 -5.93 -6.04
C TYR A 336 11.97 -4.47 -6.47
N PRO A 337 12.37 -3.42 -5.71
CA PRO A 337 12.26 -2.05 -6.21
C PRO A 337 13.03 -1.81 -7.50
N ALA A 338 14.24 -2.37 -7.64
CA ALA A 338 15.02 -2.25 -8.87
C ALA A 338 14.30 -2.87 -10.07
N PHE A 339 13.67 -4.04 -9.89
CA PHE A 339 12.87 -4.67 -10.93
C PHE A 339 11.67 -3.82 -11.33
N VAL A 340 10.94 -3.25 -10.37
CA VAL A 340 9.82 -2.34 -10.64
C VAL A 340 10.31 -1.06 -11.34
N LEU A 341 11.46 -0.52 -10.96
CA LEU A 341 12.07 0.62 -11.63
C LEU A 341 12.37 0.32 -13.10
N THR A 342 12.98 -0.85 -13.39
CA THR A 342 13.22 -1.30 -14.77
C THR A 342 11.91 -1.41 -15.55
N ILE A 343 10.86 -1.97 -14.95
CA ILE A 343 9.54 -2.08 -15.58
C ILE A 343 9.01 -0.69 -15.97
N ILE A 344 8.95 0.26 -15.05
CA ILE A 344 8.29 1.55 -15.32
C ILE A 344 9.02 2.40 -16.36
N VAL A 345 10.35 2.32 -16.41
CA VAL A 345 11.18 3.05 -17.38
C VAL A 345 11.16 2.35 -18.73
N ALA A 346 11.33 1.02 -18.77
CA ALA A 346 11.31 0.26 -20.04
C ALA A 346 9.96 0.36 -20.77
N THR A 347 8.87 0.48 -20.02
CA THR A 347 7.52 0.65 -20.57
C THR A 347 7.15 2.11 -20.84
N ALA A 348 8.08 3.06 -20.64
CA ALA A 348 7.88 4.50 -20.82
C ALA A 348 6.65 5.07 -20.08
N ASN A 349 6.28 4.49 -18.94
CA ASN A 349 5.18 4.98 -18.11
C ASN A 349 5.62 6.05 -17.10
N HIS A 350 6.90 6.07 -16.75
CA HIS A 350 7.45 6.98 -15.75
C HIS A 350 8.86 7.43 -16.11
N TYR A 351 9.19 8.64 -15.67
CA TYR A 351 10.55 9.18 -15.71
C TYR A 351 11.38 8.73 -14.50
N TRP A 352 12.70 8.87 -14.53
CA TRP A 352 13.54 8.57 -13.36
C TRP A 352 13.21 9.45 -12.15
N LEU A 353 12.85 10.71 -12.39
CA LEU A 353 12.46 11.69 -11.39
C LEU A 353 11.16 11.31 -10.71
N ASP A 354 10.24 10.62 -11.40
CA ASP A 354 9.01 10.09 -10.79
C ASP A 354 9.35 9.09 -9.68
N ALA A 355 10.37 8.26 -9.90
CA ALA A 355 10.84 7.27 -8.93
C ALA A 355 11.55 7.97 -7.75
N LEU A 356 12.39 8.97 -8.02
CA LEU A 356 13.05 9.75 -6.98
C LEU A 356 12.03 10.52 -6.11
N ALA A 357 11.05 11.14 -6.75
CA ALA A 357 9.95 11.83 -6.08
C ALA A 357 9.11 10.86 -5.24
N ALA A 358 8.81 9.66 -5.77
CA ALA A 358 8.14 8.62 -5.01
C ALA A 358 8.93 8.19 -3.77
N THR A 359 10.26 8.04 -3.86
CA THR A 359 11.11 7.81 -2.68
C THR A 359 10.96 8.94 -1.66
N GLY A 360 11.00 10.20 -2.10
CA GLY A 360 10.76 11.36 -1.23
C GLY A 360 9.40 11.31 -0.53
N VAL A 361 8.33 10.98 -1.26
CA VAL A 361 6.98 10.83 -0.72
C VAL A 361 6.90 9.71 0.31
N VAL A 362 7.54 8.56 0.05
CA VAL A 362 7.60 7.46 1.02
C VAL A 362 8.35 7.87 2.29
N LEU A 363 9.45 8.62 2.17
CA LEU A 363 10.18 9.14 3.32
C LEU A 363 9.32 10.10 4.15
N VAL A 364 8.60 11.02 3.52
CA VAL A 364 7.66 11.92 4.20
C VAL A 364 6.54 11.11 4.87
N ALA A 365 5.96 10.12 4.18
CA ALA A 365 4.93 9.23 4.72
C ALA A 365 5.43 8.43 5.94
N TRP A 366 6.69 8.02 5.95
CA TRP A 366 7.31 7.36 7.09
C TRP A 366 7.54 8.34 8.26
N LEU A 367 8.05 9.55 8.00
CA LEU A 367 8.25 10.58 9.03
C LEU A 367 6.91 11.03 9.64
N SER A 368 5.84 11.08 8.85
CA SER A 368 4.50 11.46 9.28
C SER A 368 3.61 10.26 9.61
N ASN A 369 4.17 9.06 9.85
CA ASN A 369 3.39 7.81 10.00
C ASN A 369 2.31 7.89 11.09
N ARG A 370 2.58 8.68 12.14
CA ARG A 370 1.66 8.91 13.26
C ARG A 370 0.50 9.85 12.93
N MET A 371 0.51 10.55 11.79
CA MET A 371 -0.55 11.49 11.42
C MET A 371 -1.93 10.82 11.36
N LEU A 372 -2.01 9.59 10.84
CA LEU A 372 -3.27 8.85 10.76
C LEU A 372 -3.80 8.41 12.14
N LEU A 373 -2.97 8.40 13.19
CA LEU A 373 -3.42 8.12 14.55
C LEU A 373 -4.31 9.26 15.09
N GLY A 374 -4.19 10.47 14.54
CA GLY A 374 -5.14 11.55 14.83
C GLY A 374 -6.58 11.25 14.42
N LEU A 375 -6.80 10.24 13.56
CA LEU A 375 -8.13 9.76 13.15
C LEU A 375 -8.68 8.65 14.06
N LEU A 376 -7.94 8.21 15.09
CA LEU A 376 -8.44 7.23 16.07
C LEU A 376 -9.74 7.66 16.75
N PRO A 377 -9.97 8.94 17.12
CA PRO A 377 -11.26 9.35 17.66
C PRO A 377 -12.41 9.17 16.68
N LEU A 378 -12.15 9.39 15.38
CA LEU A 378 -13.13 9.18 14.32
C LEU A 378 -13.40 7.67 14.13
N GLU A 379 -12.37 6.84 14.21
CA GLU A 379 -12.52 5.38 14.20
C GLU A 379 -13.36 4.89 15.40
N ASP A 380 -13.06 5.35 16.61
CA ASP A 380 -13.82 5.00 17.82
C ASP A 380 -15.29 5.42 17.70
N LEU A 381 -15.56 6.62 17.16
CA LEU A 381 -16.92 7.10 16.91
C LEU A 381 -17.63 6.24 15.85
N PHE A 382 -16.94 5.90 14.76
CA PHE A 382 -17.48 5.02 13.72
C PHE A 382 -17.86 3.66 14.30
N LEU A 383 -16.95 3.02 15.03
CA LEU A 383 -17.18 1.74 15.71
C LEU A 383 -18.35 1.82 16.70
N TRP A 384 -18.49 2.94 17.41
CA TRP A 384 -19.62 3.18 18.28
C TRP A 384 -20.95 3.28 17.51
N CYS A 385 -20.98 4.02 16.41
CA CYS A 385 -22.15 4.17 15.55
C CYS A 385 -22.61 2.84 14.94
N VAL A 386 -21.67 2.01 14.49
CA VAL A 386 -21.96 0.68 13.95
C VAL A 386 -22.12 -0.40 15.03
N LYS A 387 -22.02 -0.02 16.31
CA LYS A 387 -22.09 -0.91 17.48
C LYS A 387 -21.16 -2.11 17.36
N LEU A 388 -19.90 -1.87 16.99
CA LEU A 388 -18.89 -2.88 16.74
C LEU A 388 -17.72 -2.72 17.72
N GLU A 389 -17.17 -3.83 18.20
CA GLU A 389 -15.90 -3.84 18.93
C GLU A 389 -14.74 -4.18 18.00
N LYS A 390 -13.64 -3.42 18.12
CA LYS A 390 -12.42 -3.66 17.34
C LYS A 390 -11.77 -4.99 17.77
N PRO A 391 -11.38 -5.87 16.84
CA PRO A 391 -10.83 -7.15 17.21
C PRO A 391 -9.40 -7.02 17.73
N PHE A 392 -9.02 -7.87 18.68
CA PHE A 392 -7.61 -8.06 19.01
C PHE A 392 -6.84 -8.66 17.82
N PRO A 393 -5.72 -8.05 17.40
CA PRO A 393 -4.93 -8.56 16.28
C PRO A 393 -4.21 -9.86 16.65
N THR A 394 -4.08 -10.74 15.67
CA THR A 394 -3.36 -12.03 15.82
C THR A 394 -1.86 -11.93 15.50
N THR A 395 -1.43 -10.84 14.89
CA THR A 395 -0.03 -10.54 14.56
C THR A 395 0.85 -10.58 15.81
N GLY A 396 2.00 -11.26 15.74
CA GLY A 396 2.94 -11.41 16.87
C GLY A 396 2.52 -12.43 17.96
N ASN A 397 1.23 -12.75 18.11
CA ASN A 397 0.70 -13.61 19.19
C ASN A 397 0.48 -15.07 18.79
N ARG A 398 1.40 -15.62 17.99
CA ARG A 398 1.31 -16.98 17.42
C ARG A 398 1.50 -18.13 18.43
N GLY A 399 1.92 -17.81 19.66
CA GLY A 399 2.22 -18.79 20.72
C GLY A 399 1.12 -18.93 21.78
N GLY A 400 0.01 -18.21 21.68
CA GLY A 400 -1.13 -18.37 22.59
C GLY A 400 -1.89 -19.65 22.28
N LYS A 401 -1.57 -20.72 23.01
CA LYS A 401 -2.47 -21.87 23.17
C LYS A 401 -3.76 -21.44 23.84
#